data_AF-A0A0J7JYQ3-F1
#
_entry.id   AF-A0A0J7JYQ3-F1
#
_cell.length_a   1.000
_cell.length_b   1.000
_cell.length_c   1.000
_cell.angle_alpha   90.00
_cell.angle_beta   90.00
_cell.angle_gamma   90.00
#
_symmetry.space_group_name_H-M   'P 1'
#
loop_
_entity.id
_entity.type
_entity.pdbx_description
1 polymer ?
#
loop_
_entity_poly.entity_id
_entity_poly.type
_entity_poly.pdbx_seq_one_letter_code
_entity_poly.pdbx_strand_id
1 'polypeptide(L)'
;MSYHMTQVFTGHGCFSKFLHRIGKKEDTSCFFCGEEDDAIHTIRDCPMWDPQRIDLKRKLGLARDFTLGDIVESIVGSRDLWSAFSAFVQEAMREKEEEEKRLERERARVFSSSSIGDDEFGLRSTTAR
;
A
#
# COMPACT_ATOMS: atom_id res chain seq x y z
N MET A 1 -10.46 -1.84 17.90
CA MET A 1 -10.01 -2.75 16.83
C MET A 1 -10.29 -2.06 15.51
N SER A 2 -9.27 -1.92 14.66
CA SER A 2 -9.44 -1.49 13.26
C SER A 2 -9.27 -2.69 12.34
N TYR A 3 -9.95 -2.68 11.19
CA TYR A 3 -9.75 -3.71 10.16
C TYR A 3 -8.30 -3.70 9.62
N HIS A 4 -7.63 -2.54 9.65
CA HIS A 4 -6.23 -2.37 9.29
C HIS A 4 -5.27 -3.28 10.07
N MET A 5 -5.53 -3.51 11.37
CA MET A 5 -4.70 -4.45 12.15
C MET A 5 -4.83 -5.89 11.62
N THR A 6 -6.04 -6.31 11.27
CA THR A 6 -6.27 -7.64 10.72
C THR A 6 -5.58 -7.79 9.36
N GLN A 7 -5.68 -6.75 8.52
CA GLN A 7 -4.99 -6.69 7.23
C GLN A 7 -3.47 -6.81 7.38
N VAL A 8 -2.87 -6.06 8.31
CA VAL A 8 -1.45 -6.15 8.64
C VAL A 8 -1.05 -7.57 9.05
N PHE A 9 -1.74 -8.18 10.02
CA PHE A 9 -1.35 -9.51 10.52
C PHE A 9 -1.55 -10.63 9.50
N THR A 10 -2.47 -10.44 8.56
CA THR A 10 -2.74 -11.44 7.53
C THR A 10 -2.02 -11.13 6.21
N GLY A 11 -1.34 -9.98 6.10
CA GLY A 11 -0.74 -9.50 4.85
C GLY A 11 -1.76 -9.24 3.73
N HIS A 12 -2.95 -8.73 4.06
CA HIS A 12 -4.02 -8.35 3.13
C HIS A 12 -4.18 -6.83 3.03
N GLY A 13 -4.99 -6.36 2.08
CA GLY A 13 -5.30 -4.93 1.91
C GLY A 13 -4.50 -4.31 0.78
N CYS A 14 -4.01 -3.08 0.97
CA CYS A 14 -3.31 -2.29 -0.04
C CYS A 14 -1.81 -2.61 -0.18
N PHE A 15 -1.35 -3.77 0.31
CA PHE A 15 0.04 -4.21 0.09
C PHE A 15 0.21 -4.69 -1.35
N SER A 16 1.20 -4.17 -2.06
CA SER A 16 1.38 -4.52 -3.47
C SER A 16 1.62 -6.01 -3.69
N LYS A 17 2.28 -6.72 -2.76
CA LYS A 17 2.40 -8.19 -2.79
C LYS A 17 1.04 -8.89 -2.76
N PHE A 18 0.10 -8.39 -1.96
CA PHE A 18 -1.26 -8.90 -1.92
C PHE A 18 -2.03 -8.55 -3.19
N LEU A 19 -1.97 -7.29 -3.63
CA LEU A 19 -2.67 -6.82 -4.83
C LEU A 19 -2.20 -7.56 -6.08
N HIS A 20 -0.90 -7.83 -6.20
CA HIS A 20 -0.34 -8.64 -7.26
C HIS A 20 -0.88 -10.08 -7.22
N ARG A 21 -0.90 -10.71 -6.04
CA ARG A 21 -1.43 -12.07 -5.86
C ARG A 21 -2.89 -12.21 -6.30
N ILE A 22 -3.70 -11.16 -6.17
CA ILE A 22 -5.11 -11.15 -6.61
C ILE A 22 -5.33 -10.53 -7.99
N GLY A 23 -4.27 -10.23 -8.74
CA GLY A 23 -4.34 -9.70 -10.10
C GLY A 23 -4.79 -8.24 -10.20
N LYS A 24 -4.73 -7.46 -9.12
CA LYS A 24 -5.05 -6.02 -9.12
C LYS A 24 -3.86 -5.11 -9.44
N LYS A 25 -2.63 -5.62 -9.34
CA LYS A 25 -1.40 -4.88 -9.61
C LYS A 25 -0.41 -5.74 -10.38
N GLU A 26 0.35 -5.12 -11.29
CA GLU A 26 1.29 -5.82 -12.17
C GLU A 26 2.57 -6.25 -11.46
N ASP A 27 3.01 -5.51 -10.45
CA ASP A 27 4.23 -5.78 -9.68
C ASP A 27 4.00 -5.69 -8.17
N THR A 28 4.99 -6.17 -7.40
CA THR A 28 4.97 -6.20 -5.93
C THR A 28 5.61 -4.96 -5.29
N SER A 29 5.98 -3.95 -6.08
CA SER A 29 6.75 -2.79 -5.64
C SER A 29 5.93 -1.81 -4.80
N CYS A 30 6.50 -1.29 -3.73
CA CYS A 30 5.88 -0.32 -2.83
C CYS A 30 5.66 1.01 -3.56
N PHE A 31 4.46 1.58 -3.44
CA PHE A 31 4.10 2.86 -4.06
C PHE A 31 5.04 4.01 -3.69
N PHE A 32 5.67 3.95 -2.51
CA PHE A 32 6.48 5.04 -1.95
C PHE A 32 7.98 4.88 -2.18
N CYS A 33 8.49 3.65 -2.21
CA CYS A 33 9.95 3.41 -2.25
C CYS A 33 10.41 2.37 -3.27
N GLY A 34 9.48 1.69 -3.96
CA GLY A 34 9.82 0.74 -5.03
C GLY A 34 10.26 -0.66 -4.58
N GLU A 35 10.57 -0.87 -3.30
CA GLU A 35 10.93 -2.20 -2.76
C GLU A 35 9.72 -3.15 -2.65
N GLU A 36 9.95 -4.45 -2.44
CA GLU A 36 8.84 -5.40 -2.27
C GLU A 36 7.93 -5.03 -1.09
N ASP A 37 6.64 -4.94 -1.36
CA ASP A 37 5.67 -4.39 -0.43
C ASP A 37 4.80 -5.44 0.24
N ASP A 38 5.21 -5.84 1.43
CA ASP A 38 4.40 -6.61 2.38
C ASP A 38 4.19 -5.85 3.70
N ALA A 39 3.48 -6.50 4.63
CA ALA A 39 3.19 -5.92 5.94
C ALA A 39 4.45 -5.62 6.75
N ILE A 40 5.47 -6.47 6.67
CA ILE A 40 6.74 -6.27 7.37
C ILE A 40 7.45 -5.05 6.79
N HIS A 41 7.53 -4.96 5.46
CA HIS A 41 8.12 -3.82 4.79
C HIS A 41 7.45 -2.52 5.24
N THR A 42 6.13 -2.46 5.23
CA THR A 42 5.38 -1.29 5.69
C THR A 42 5.71 -0.94 7.16
N ILE A 43 5.71 -1.92 8.06
CA ILE A 43 5.91 -1.68 9.51
C ILE A 43 7.37 -1.42 9.89
N ARG A 44 8.35 -1.96 9.17
CA ARG A 44 9.76 -1.93 9.57
C ARG A 44 10.69 -1.20 8.62
N ASP A 45 10.49 -1.35 7.30
CA ASP A 45 11.54 -1.08 6.32
C ASP A 45 11.25 0.14 5.42
N CYS A 46 9.97 0.44 5.15
CA CYS A 46 9.57 1.48 4.20
C CYS A 46 9.85 2.90 4.72
N PRO A 47 10.76 3.69 4.11
CA PRO A 47 11.22 4.97 4.67
C PRO A 47 10.12 6.01 4.93
N MET A 48 8.99 5.92 4.21
CA MET A 48 7.82 6.79 4.39
C MET A 48 7.34 6.84 5.84
N TRP A 49 7.41 5.71 6.55
CA TRP A 49 6.89 5.59 7.92
C TRP A 49 7.95 5.83 8.99
N ASP A 50 9.18 6.20 8.63
CA ASP A 50 10.27 6.35 9.60
C ASP A 50 9.96 7.32 10.75
N PRO A 51 9.36 8.50 10.52
CA PRO A 51 9.00 9.42 11.61
C PRO A 51 8.09 8.76 12.65
N GLN A 52 6.97 8.16 12.21
CA GLN A 52 6.02 7.50 13.11
C GLN A 52 6.61 6.22 13.72
N ARG A 53 7.44 5.48 12.97
CA ARG A 53 8.08 4.24 13.42
C ARG A 53 9.08 4.49 14.54
N ILE A 54 9.83 5.60 14.51
CA ILE A 54 10.78 5.95 15.58
C ILE A 54 10.05 6.08 16.92
N ASP A 55 8.91 6.77 16.94
CA ASP A 55 8.09 6.95 18.14
C ASP A 55 7.46 5.63 18.61
N LEU A 56 6.97 4.82 17.67
CA LEU A 56 6.46 3.48 17.96
C LEU A 56 7.54 2.61 18.62
N LYS A 57 8.73 2.53 18.03
CA LYS A 57 9.84 1.73 18.55
C LYS A 57 10.25 2.16 19.96
N ARG A 58 10.27 3.47 20.22
CA ARG A 58 10.54 4.01 21.56
C ARG A 58 9.50 3.56 22.57
N LYS A 59 8.20 3.61 22.22
CA LYS A 59 7.11 3.19 23.10
C LYS A 59 7.13 1.69 23.38
N LEU A 60 7.40 0.87 22.36
CA LEU A 60 7.42 -0.59 22.50
C LEU A 60 8.77 -1.13 23.00
N GLY A 61 9.81 -0.31 23.09
CA GLY A 61 11.15 -0.74 23.50
C GLY A 61 11.83 -1.66 22.49
N LEU A 62 11.54 -1.51 21.19
CA LEU A 62 12.01 -2.41 20.14
C LEU A 62 13.44 -2.09 19.67
N ALA A 63 14.17 -3.15 19.34
CA ALA A 63 15.48 -3.08 18.69
C ALA A 63 15.39 -2.52 17.26
N ARG A 64 16.54 -2.38 16.57
CA ARG A 64 16.54 -1.82 15.20
C ARG A 64 15.83 -2.75 14.21
N ASP A 65 16.09 -4.03 14.35
CA ASP A 65 15.80 -5.16 13.46
C ASP A 65 14.68 -6.06 13.98
N PHE A 66 13.72 -5.47 14.71
CA PHE A 66 12.59 -6.20 15.29
C PHE A 66 11.80 -6.99 14.23
N THR A 67 11.12 -8.03 14.68
CA THR A 67 10.21 -8.86 13.92
C THR A 67 8.76 -8.53 14.26
N LEU A 68 7.80 -9.03 13.47
CA LEU A 68 6.39 -8.95 13.86
C LEU A 68 6.12 -9.65 15.20
N GLY A 69 6.89 -10.70 15.51
CA GLY A 69 6.78 -11.45 16.77
C GLY A 69 7.07 -10.57 17.98
N ASP A 70 8.14 -9.77 17.93
CA ASP A 70 8.53 -8.86 19.02
C ASP A 70 7.46 -7.78 19.26
N ILE A 71 6.82 -7.29 18.19
CA ILE A 71 5.67 -6.40 18.31
C ILE A 71 4.52 -7.12 19.01
N VAL A 72 4.16 -8.33 18.54
CA VAL A 72 3.03 -9.10 19.08
C VAL A 72 3.23 -9.39 20.56
N GLU A 73 4.44 -9.81 20.96
CA GLU A 73 4.80 -10.04 22.37
C GLU A 73 4.59 -8.78 23.22
N SER A 74 5.02 -7.62 22.70
CA SER A 74 4.87 -6.33 23.39
C SER A 74 3.40 -5.92 23.55
N ILE A 75 2.61 -5.99 22.47
CA ILE A 75 1.24 -5.46 22.47
C ILE A 75 0.23 -6.38 23.16
N VAL A 76 0.51 -7.69 23.25
CA VAL A 76 -0.36 -8.63 23.98
C VAL A 76 -0.26 -8.38 25.49
N GLY A 77 0.90 -7.93 25.98
CA GLY A 77 1.12 -7.62 27.39
C GLY A 77 0.56 -6.28 27.86
N SER A 78 0.18 -5.36 26.96
CA SER A 78 -0.26 -4.01 27.34
C SER A 78 -1.27 -3.40 26.38
N ARG A 79 -2.41 -2.95 26.93
CA ARG A 79 -3.45 -2.22 26.19
C ARG A 79 -2.94 -0.89 25.61
N ASP A 80 -2.00 -0.24 26.28
CA ASP A 80 -1.44 1.04 25.83
C ASP A 80 -0.50 0.82 24.65
N LEU A 81 0.34 -0.23 24.70
CA LEU A 81 1.19 -0.62 23.58
C LEU A 81 0.36 -1.09 22.39
N TRP A 82 -0.69 -1.87 22.64
CA TRP A 82 -1.67 -2.23 21.62
C TRP A 82 -2.28 -1.00 20.96
N SER A 83 -2.70 -0.02 21.75
CA SER A 83 -3.32 1.20 21.24
C SER A 83 -2.32 2.04 20.42
N ALA A 84 -1.08 2.14 20.87
CA ALA A 84 0.00 2.81 20.15
C ALA A 84 0.29 2.14 18.79
N PHE A 85 0.41 0.82 18.76
CA PHE A 85 0.61 0.07 17.52
C PHE A 85 -0.60 0.15 16.60
N SER A 86 -1.81 0.07 17.16
CA SER A 86 -3.06 0.20 16.39
C SER A 86 -3.19 1.57 15.73
N ALA A 87 -2.77 2.65 16.41
CA ALA A 87 -2.77 4.00 15.85
C ALA A 87 -1.77 4.12 14.68
N PHE A 88 -0.54 3.64 14.87
CA PHE A 88 0.47 3.59 13.80
C PHE A 88 -0.03 2.83 12.56
N VAL A 89 -0.59 1.63 12.77
CA VAL A 89 -1.12 0.81 11.68
C VAL A 89 -2.27 1.50 10.94
N GLN A 90 -3.17 2.17 11.67
CA GLN A 90 -4.28 2.88 11.04
C GLN A 90 -3.83 4.07 10.19
N GLU A 91 -2.84 4.83 10.66
CA GLU A 91 -2.27 5.95 9.93
C GLU A 91 -1.57 5.46 8.65
N ALA A 92 -0.64 4.52 8.80
CA ALA A 92 0.12 3.97 7.67
C ALA A 92 -0.78 3.33 6.62
N MET A 93 -1.77 2.54 7.04
CA MET A 93 -2.68 1.87 6.09
C MET A 93 -3.64 2.85 5.42
N ARG A 94 -4.12 3.87 6.12
CA ARG A 94 -5.00 4.90 5.52
C ARG A 94 -4.31 5.64 4.39
N GLU A 95 -3.11 6.17 4.65
CA GLU A 95 -2.33 6.89 3.65
C GLU A 95 -1.99 5.99 2.45
N LYS A 96 -1.65 4.73 2.71
CA LYS A 96 -1.35 3.75 1.66
C LYS A 96 -2.58 3.40 0.80
N GLU A 97 -3.76 3.27 1.41
CA GLU A 97 -5.03 3.09 0.67
C GLU A 97 -5.41 4.32 -0.15
N GLU A 98 -5.15 5.53 0.35
CA GLU A 98 -5.39 6.77 -0.39
C GLU A 98 -4.49 6.85 -1.63
N GLU A 99 -3.23 6.43 -1.48
CA GLU A 99 -2.28 6.35 -2.58
C GLU A 99 -2.67 5.30 -3.63
N GLU A 100 -3.07 4.10 -3.21
CA GLU A 100 -3.62 3.07 -4.11
C GLU A 100 -4.80 3.64 -4.92
N LYS A 101 -5.77 4.27 -4.23
CA LYS A 101 -6.96 4.87 -4.88
C LYS A 101 -6.58 5.99 -5.84
N ARG A 102 -5.55 6.79 -5.53
CA ARG A 102 -5.06 7.85 -6.42
C ARG A 102 -4.52 7.26 -7.71
N LEU A 103 -3.67 6.23 -7.60
CA LEU A 103 -3.08 5.54 -8.75
C LEU A 103 -4.12 4.80 -9.59
N GLU A 104 -5.12 4.17 -8.96
CA GLU A 104 -6.25 3.56 -9.68
C GLU A 104 -7.02 4.59 -10.51
N ARG A 105 -7.30 5.77 -9.95
CA ARG A 105 -7.98 6.86 -10.67
C ARG A 105 -7.16 7.37 -11.84
N GLU A 106 -5.84 7.49 -11.67
CA GLU A 106 -4.93 7.90 -12.75
C GLU A 106 -4.90 6.85 -13.87
N ARG A 107 -4.79 5.57 -13.52
CA ARG A 107 -4.84 4.46 -14.48
C ARG A 107 -6.16 4.44 -15.26
N ALA A 108 -7.29 4.65 -14.59
CA ALA A 108 -8.60 4.73 -15.23
C ALA A 108 -8.73 5.93 -16.19
N ARG A 109 -8.14 7.09 -15.83
CA ARG A 109 -8.10 8.27 -16.71
C ARG A 109 -7.26 8.02 -17.95
N VAL A 110 -6.07 7.44 -17.80
CA VAL A 110 -5.19 7.11 -18.93
C VAL A 110 -5.91 6.14 -19.87
N PHE A 111 -6.50 5.07 -19.34
CA PHE A 111 -7.26 4.10 -20.12
C PHE A 111 -8.44 4.76 -20.89
N SER A 112 -9.18 5.65 -20.24
CA SER A 112 -10.26 6.41 -20.90
C SER A 112 -9.75 7.35 -21.99
N SER A 113 -8.57 7.96 -21.82
CA SER A 113 -7.98 8.85 -22.83
C SER A 113 -7.42 8.10 -24.03
N SER A 114 -6.83 6.91 -23.82
CA SER A 114 -6.32 6.06 -24.90
C SER A 114 -7.44 5.48 -25.77
N SER A 115 -8.64 5.28 -25.21
CA SER A 115 -9.79 4.73 -25.92
C SER A 115 -10.48 5.72 -26.88
N ILE A 116 -10.14 7.01 -26.83
CA ILE A 116 -10.75 8.07 -27.66
C ILE A 116 -9.89 8.35 -28.93
N GLY A 117 -8.73 7.70 -29.07
CA GLY A 117 -7.72 8.04 -30.08
C GLY A 117 -7.80 7.34 -31.45
N ASP A 118 -8.73 6.41 -31.69
CA ASP A 118 -8.68 5.52 -32.88
C ASP A 118 -9.80 5.72 -33.93
N ASP A 119 -10.52 6.84 -33.91
CA ASP A 119 -11.65 7.11 -34.85
C ASP A 119 -11.34 8.11 -35.99
N GLU A 120 -10.07 8.26 -36.42
CA GLU A 120 -9.74 9.11 -37.58
C GLU A 120 -8.77 8.44 -38.57
N PHE A 121 -9.18 7.35 -39.24
CA PHE A 121 -8.66 7.05 -40.59
C PHE A 121 -9.60 6.13 -41.38
N GLY A 122 -10.59 6.69 -42.07
CA GLY A 122 -11.56 5.87 -42.78
C GLY A 122 -12.37 6.58 -43.85
N LEU A 123 -11.79 7.45 -44.67
CA LEU A 123 -12.34 7.79 -45.99
C LEU A 123 -11.23 8.27 -46.95
N ARG A 124 -10.56 7.30 -47.59
CA ARG A 124 -9.93 7.51 -48.89
C ARG A 124 -10.80 6.90 -49.98
N SER A 125 -11.08 7.74 -50.97
CA SER A 125 -11.31 7.42 -52.38
C SER A 125 -12.69 6.94 -52.81
N THR A 126 -13.41 7.82 -53.50
CA THR A 126 -14.21 7.41 -54.67
C THR A 126 -13.90 8.35 -55.84
N THR A 127 -13.39 7.74 -56.90
CA THR A 127 -13.15 8.21 -58.25
C THR A 127 -14.46 8.60 -58.96
N ALA A 128 -14.46 9.70 -59.74
CA ALA A 128 -15.26 9.92 -60.96
C ALA A 128 -14.88 11.30 -61.53
N ARG A 129 -14.02 11.35 -62.56
CA ARG A 129 -14.33 11.39 -64.01
C ARG A 129 -14.63 12.80 -64.51
#